data_AF-A0A833V600-F1
#
_entry.id   AF-A0A833V600-F1
#
_cell.length_a   1.000
_cell.length_b   1.000
_cell.length_c   1.000
_cell.angle_alpha   90.00
_cell.angle_beta   90.00
_cell.angle_gamma   90.00
#
_symmetry.space_group_name_H-M   'P 1'
#
loop_
_entity.id
_entity.type
_entity.pdbx_description
1 polymer ?
#
loop_
_entity_poly.entity_id
_entity_poly.type
_entity_poly.pdbx_seq_one_letter_code
_entity_poly.pdbx_strand_id
1 'polypeptide(L)'
;MSSLSKLICPATSLTSSPSSACNFQPHKISSPIHFPRRTYNPKIACKSTSDDSQKPNSSRREVLISLGGLYGVTTSLGMNYSALAAPVQAPDISKCGPSEDLSSGATTLNCCPPLKDQIVDFKLPPKSAPLRVRPAAHAVDKEYIAKYAKAIELMKALPADDPRNFTQQANVHCAYCDGAYDQVGFPDLELQIHNCWIFFPWHRFYLYFHERILGKLIGDDTFAIPFWNWDAPAGMQLPALYADQSSSLYDNLRDAKHQPPFPLDLDFDGTDPTFTEDQQIDDNLKIMYRQVCQS
;
A
#
# COMPACT_ATOMS: atom_id res chain seq x y z
N MET A 1 -62.79 -20.80 31.16
CA MET A 1 -62.44 -20.88 32.59
C MET A 1 -61.10 -20.19 32.77
N SER A 2 -61.11 -19.09 33.55
CA SER A 2 -60.02 -18.37 34.22
C SER A 2 -58.71 -18.03 33.49
N SER A 3 -58.10 -16.86 33.61
CA SER A 3 -58.47 -15.46 33.93
C SER A 3 -57.14 -14.68 33.84
N LEU A 4 -57.25 -13.42 33.39
CA LEU A 4 -56.25 -12.36 33.33
C LEU A 4 -55.36 -12.19 34.57
N SER A 5 -54.15 -11.63 34.38
CA SER A 5 -53.75 -10.35 35.02
C SER A 5 -52.56 -9.67 34.32
N LYS A 6 -52.79 -8.43 33.90
CA LYS A 6 -51.77 -7.39 33.62
C LYS A 6 -51.35 -6.75 34.94
N LEU A 7 -50.12 -6.24 35.04
CA LEU A 7 -49.84 -5.09 35.91
C LEU A 7 -48.75 -4.18 35.34
N ILE A 8 -49.01 -2.90 35.53
CA ILE A 8 -48.37 -1.70 34.99
C ILE A 8 -47.40 -1.13 36.06
N CYS A 9 -46.38 -0.40 35.61
CA CYS A 9 -45.36 0.33 36.38
C CYS A 9 -45.89 1.27 37.48
N PRO A 10 -44.97 1.77 38.32
CA PRO A 10 -44.89 3.22 38.48
C PRO A 10 -43.46 3.79 38.29
N ALA A 11 -43.41 4.99 37.72
CA ALA A 11 -42.23 5.84 37.68
C ALA A 11 -42.15 6.70 38.95
N THR A 12 -40.93 6.93 39.44
CA THR A 12 -40.61 8.10 40.27
C THR A 12 -39.16 8.52 40.06
N SER A 13 -39.02 9.80 39.70
CA SER A 13 -37.87 10.71 39.65
C SER A 13 -37.22 10.85 41.06
N LEU A 14 -35.98 11.31 41.34
CA LEU A 14 -35.05 12.30 40.76
C LEU A 14 -33.69 12.23 41.53
N THR A 15 -32.63 12.80 40.95
CA THR A 15 -31.38 13.40 41.54
C THR A 15 -30.06 12.59 41.72
N SER A 16 -29.10 12.87 40.81
CA SER A 16 -27.68 13.33 40.97
C SER A 16 -26.95 13.10 42.31
N SER A 17 -25.72 12.58 42.46
CA SER A 17 -24.39 12.75 41.79
C SER A 17 -23.40 11.69 42.38
N PRO A 18 -22.05 11.77 42.23
CA PRO A 18 -21.23 11.51 41.05
C PRO A 18 -20.13 10.42 41.26
N SER A 19 -19.45 10.07 40.17
CA SER A 19 -18.06 9.58 40.09
C SER A 19 -17.67 8.23 40.70
N SER A 20 -17.38 7.26 39.84
CA SER A 20 -16.30 6.30 40.04
C SER A 20 -15.59 6.07 38.72
N ALA A 21 -14.42 6.69 38.58
CA ALA A 21 -13.49 6.40 37.50
C ALA A 21 -12.91 5.00 37.73
N CYS A 22 -13.04 4.10 36.75
CA CYS A 22 -12.35 2.82 36.75
C CYS A 22 -10.84 3.05 36.55
N ASN A 23 -10.09 3.03 37.64
CA ASN A 23 -8.63 2.99 37.61
C ASN A 23 -8.17 1.61 37.10
N PHE A 24 -7.68 1.55 35.87
CA PHE A 24 -6.86 0.44 35.40
C PHE A 24 -5.43 0.62 35.94
N GLN A 25 -5.10 -0.09 37.02
CA GLN A 25 -3.71 -0.28 37.44
C GLN A 25 -3.10 -1.46 36.66
N PRO A 26 -1.96 -1.30 35.98
CA PRO A 26 -1.23 -2.43 35.41
C PRO A 26 -0.53 -3.20 36.53
N HIS A 27 -1.00 -4.41 36.83
CA HIS A 27 -0.27 -5.36 37.65
C HIS A 27 1.03 -5.77 36.93
N LYS A 28 2.18 -5.31 37.44
CA LYS A 28 3.49 -5.83 37.05
C LYS A 28 3.68 -7.21 37.67
N ILE A 29 3.52 -8.26 36.86
CA ILE A 29 4.00 -9.60 37.21
C ILE A 29 5.44 -9.69 36.72
N SER A 30 6.40 -9.55 37.63
CA SER A 30 7.81 -9.80 37.38
C SER A 30 8.19 -11.17 37.91
N SER A 31 8.27 -12.15 37.01
CA SER A 31 8.89 -13.47 37.26
C SER A 31 10.20 -13.55 36.47
N PRO A 32 11.35 -13.87 37.10
CA PRO A 32 12.60 -14.00 36.37
C PRO A 32 12.66 -15.37 35.69
N ILE A 33 12.41 -15.43 34.39
CA ILE A 33 12.71 -16.62 33.59
C ILE A 33 14.21 -16.62 33.31
N HIS A 34 14.93 -17.52 33.99
CA HIS A 34 16.36 -17.72 33.83
C HIS A 34 16.61 -18.61 32.60
N PHE A 35 16.97 -18.02 31.47
CA PHE A 35 17.45 -18.79 30.31
C PHE A 35 18.96 -19.01 30.44
N PRO A 36 19.46 -20.27 30.48
CA PRO A 36 20.90 -20.53 30.48
C PRO A 36 21.48 -20.10 29.13
N ARG A 37 22.37 -19.11 29.17
CA ARG A 37 23.10 -18.58 28.01
C ARG A 37 24.15 -19.60 27.57
N ARG A 38 23.78 -20.56 26.73
CA ARG A 38 24.72 -21.48 26.08
C ARG A 38 25.37 -20.75 24.91
N THR A 39 26.53 -20.16 25.12
CA THR A 39 27.36 -19.58 24.04
C THR A 39 27.93 -20.73 23.20
N TYR A 40 27.23 -21.09 22.13
CA TYR A 40 27.79 -21.91 21.07
C TYR A 40 28.41 -20.98 20.03
N ASN A 41 29.75 -20.88 20.04
CA ASN A 41 30.49 -20.22 18.97
C ASN A 41 30.79 -21.27 17.89
N PRO A 42 30.08 -21.30 16.75
CA PRO A 42 30.51 -22.14 15.64
C PRO A 42 31.81 -21.56 15.09
N LYS A 43 32.93 -22.29 15.26
CA LYS A 43 34.15 -22.01 14.51
C LYS A 43 33.92 -22.44 13.07
N ILE A 44 33.57 -21.50 12.20
CA ILE A 44 33.60 -21.71 10.75
C ILE A 44 35.07 -21.60 10.33
N ALA A 45 35.70 -22.75 10.05
CA ALA A 45 37.02 -22.81 9.46
C ALA A 45 36.87 -22.73 7.93
N CYS A 46 37.09 -21.55 7.34
CA CYS A 46 37.30 -21.44 5.90
C CYS A 46 38.77 -21.78 5.61
N LYS A 47 39.01 -22.96 5.05
CA LYS A 47 40.32 -23.36 4.53
C LYS A 47 40.44 -22.79 3.12
N SER A 48 41.16 -21.67 2.94
CA SER A 48 41.53 -21.22 1.60
C SER A 48 42.68 -22.07 1.10
N THR A 49 42.42 -22.90 0.09
CA THR A 49 43.50 -23.43 -0.75
C THR A 49 44.01 -22.29 -1.61
N SER A 50 45.22 -21.85 -1.31
CA SER A 50 46.03 -20.99 -2.16
C SER A 50 46.39 -21.76 -3.43
N ASP A 51 45.72 -21.44 -4.52
CA ASP A 51 46.27 -21.29 -5.87
C ASP A 51 45.10 -21.10 -6.85
N ASP A 52 44.90 -19.87 -7.31
CA ASP A 52 44.69 -19.61 -8.74
C ASP A 52 44.71 -18.10 -9.01
N SER A 53 45.70 -17.70 -9.78
CA SER A 53 45.85 -16.39 -10.37
C SER A 53 44.80 -16.17 -11.46
N GLN A 54 43.67 -15.51 -11.15
CA GLN A 54 42.78 -14.89 -12.15
C GLN A 54 41.88 -13.81 -11.52
N LYS A 55 41.90 -12.62 -12.15
CA LYS A 55 41.03 -11.41 -12.04
C LYS A 55 40.07 -11.29 -10.83
N PRO A 56 40.05 -10.15 -10.11
CA PRO A 56 39.16 -9.98 -8.96
C PRO A 56 37.73 -9.72 -9.44
N ASN A 57 36.94 -10.77 -9.56
CA ASN A 57 35.49 -10.65 -9.70
C ASN A 57 34.91 -10.53 -8.28
N SER A 58 34.82 -9.29 -7.79
CA SER A 58 34.28 -9.03 -6.45
C SER A 58 32.80 -9.38 -6.43
N SER A 59 32.45 -10.39 -5.62
CA SER A 59 31.06 -10.75 -5.36
C SER A 59 30.36 -9.57 -4.67
N ARG A 60 29.12 -9.24 -5.09
CA ARG A 60 28.29 -8.16 -4.51
C ARG A 60 28.16 -8.26 -2.98
N ARG A 61 28.36 -9.46 -2.41
CA ARG A 61 28.33 -9.70 -0.96
C ARG A 61 29.58 -9.17 -0.23
N GLU A 62 30.73 -9.05 -0.88
CA GLU A 62 31.95 -8.57 -0.23
C GLU A 62 31.96 -7.04 -0.06
N VAL A 63 31.27 -6.30 -0.93
CA VAL A 63 31.13 -4.83 -0.82
C VAL A 63 30.30 -4.44 0.40
N LEU A 64 29.29 -5.24 0.79
CA LEU A 64 28.44 -4.95 1.95
C LEU A 64 29.09 -5.34 3.28
N ILE A 65 29.99 -6.32 3.30
CA ILE A 65 30.74 -6.69 4.52
C ILE A 65 31.72 -5.58 4.90
N SER A 66 32.26 -4.86 3.91
CA SER A 66 33.11 -3.67 4.14
C SER A 66 32.37 -2.47 4.75
N LEU A 67 31.03 -2.45 4.76
CA LEU A 67 30.25 -1.35 5.36
C LEU A 67 29.64 -1.69 6.73
N GLY A 68 29.75 -2.93 7.21
CA GLY A 68 29.06 -3.41 8.42
C GLY A 68 29.91 -3.67 9.66
N GLY A 69 31.23 -3.49 9.61
CA GLY A 69 32.17 -3.85 10.68
C GLY A 69 32.65 -2.68 11.54
N LEU A 70 32.10 -2.57 12.75
CA LEU A 70 32.57 -1.92 13.98
C LEU A 70 33.74 -0.90 13.94
N TYR A 71 33.45 0.31 14.44
CA TYR A 71 34.35 1.26 15.13
C TYR A 71 35.75 1.51 14.54
N GLY A 72 35.87 2.63 13.82
CA GLY A 72 37.08 3.46 13.88
C GLY A 72 38.17 3.19 12.83
N VAL A 73 38.59 4.32 12.22
CA VAL A 73 39.83 4.55 11.47
C VAL A 73 39.86 4.06 10.02
N THR A 74 39.86 5.05 9.13
CA THR A 74 40.14 4.96 7.71
C THR A 74 41.61 4.56 7.48
N THR A 75 41.85 3.47 6.77
CA THR A 75 43.08 3.33 5.97
C THR A 75 42.73 2.84 4.59
N SER A 76 42.88 3.75 3.62
CA SER A 76 42.84 3.47 2.20
C SER A 76 43.95 2.47 1.84
N LEU A 77 43.56 1.27 1.41
CA LEU A 77 44.34 0.52 0.43
C LEU A 77 43.55 0.60 -0.87
N GLY A 78 44.16 1.21 -1.87
CA GLY A 78 43.56 1.60 -3.15
C GLY A 78 42.98 0.41 -3.91
N MET A 79 41.74 0.10 -3.64
CA MET A 79 40.89 -0.66 -4.53
C MET A 79 39.70 0.23 -4.88
N ASN A 80 39.74 0.80 -6.09
CA ASN A 80 38.60 1.50 -6.68
C ASN A 80 37.50 0.48 -6.99
N TYR A 81 36.83 -0.02 -5.96
CA TYR A 81 35.55 -0.71 -6.10
C TYR A 81 34.46 0.34 -6.25
N SER A 82 34.51 1.08 -7.35
CA SER A 82 33.34 1.83 -7.81
C SER A 82 32.33 0.80 -8.28
N ALA A 83 31.38 0.44 -7.41
CA ALA A 83 30.18 -0.26 -7.85
C ALA A 83 29.38 0.71 -8.70
N LEU A 84 29.56 0.65 -10.02
CA LEU A 84 28.71 1.38 -10.97
C LEU A 84 27.32 0.73 -10.92
N ALA A 85 26.41 1.37 -10.21
CA ALA A 85 24.99 1.04 -10.29
C ALA A 85 24.37 1.85 -11.43
N ALA A 86 23.62 1.17 -12.29
CA ALA A 86 22.69 1.80 -13.24
C ALA A 86 21.27 1.57 -12.72
N PRO A 87 20.82 2.34 -11.70
CA PRO A 87 19.45 2.21 -11.21
C PRO A 87 18.45 2.61 -12.30
N VAL A 88 17.28 1.99 -12.29
CA VAL A 88 16.15 2.45 -13.11
C VAL A 88 15.86 3.90 -12.74
N GLN A 89 15.87 4.77 -13.75
CA GLN A 89 15.63 6.20 -13.58
C GLN A 89 14.17 6.53 -13.86
N ALA A 90 13.72 7.67 -13.34
CA ALA A 90 12.45 8.25 -13.81
C ALA A 90 12.54 8.49 -15.33
N PRO A 91 11.47 8.21 -16.08
CA PRO A 91 11.47 8.37 -17.52
C PRO A 91 11.52 9.86 -17.91
N ASP A 92 11.96 10.13 -19.13
CA ASP A 92 11.79 11.44 -19.75
C ASP A 92 10.33 11.61 -20.15
N ILE A 93 9.59 12.41 -19.39
CA ILE A 93 8.14 12.60 -19.59
C ILE A 93 7.80 13.17 -20.98
N SER A 94 8.76 13.83 -21.65
CA SER A 94 8.57 14.36 -23.01
C SER A 94 8.61 13.28 -24.09
N LYS A 95 9.10 12.08 -23.76
CA LYS A 95 9.20 10.91 -24.65
C LYS A 95 8.08 9.90 -24.41
N CYS A 96 6.99 10.34 -23.81
CA CYS A 96 5.84 9.47 -23.63
C CYS A 96 5.25 9.04 -24.98
N GLY A 97 5.04 7.74 -25.15
CA GLY A 97 4.42 7.13 -26.32
C GLY A 97 3.00 6.61 -26.06
N PRO A 98 2.32 6.12 -27.12
CA PRO A 98 1.10 5.33 -26.93
C PRO A 98 1.39 4.09 -26.09
N SER A 99 0.41 3.64 -25.30
CA SER A 99 0.50 2.37 -24.58
C SER A 99 0.30 1.20 -25.55
N GLU A 100 1.30 0.32 -25.65
CA GLU A 100 1.36 -0.78 -26.62
C GLU A 100 1.03 -2.16 -26.00
N ASP A 101 1.13 -2.29 -24.67
CA ASP A 101 0.87 -3.50 -23.90
C ASP A 101 -0.62 -3.74 -23.59
N LEU A 102 -1.49 -3.51 -24.57
CA LEU A 102 -2.94 -3.73 -24.42
C LEU A 102 -3.38 -5.09 -24.96
N SER A 103 -4.47 -5.63 -24.40
CA SER A 103 -5.06 -6.89 -24.85
C SER A 103 -5.45 -6.83 -26.33
N SER A 104 -5.36 -7.97 -27.02
CA SER A 104 -5.60 -8.03 -28.48
C SER A 104 -6.98 -7.48 -28.87
N GLY A 105 -7.00 -6.37 -29.59
CA GLY A 105 -8.22 -5.68 -30.04
C GLY A 105 -8.60 -4.42 -29.24
N ALA A 106 -7.84 -4.07 -28.21
CA ALA A 106 -7.97 -2.80 -27.51
C ALA A 106 -7.44 -1.64 -28.38
N THR A 107 -8.18 -0.53 -28.41
CA THR A 107 -7.71 0.73 -29.02
C THR A 107 -6.48 1.22 -28.29
N THR A 108 -5.45 1.66 -29.02
CA THR A 108 -4.26 2.29 -28.44
C THR A 108 -4.65 3.40 -27.48
N LEU A 109 -4.28 3.28 -26.20
CA LEU A 109 -4.54 4.30 -25.20
C LEU A 109 -3.38 5.30 -25.16
N ASN A 110 -3.70 6.59 -25.23
CA ASN A 110 -2.74 7.64 -24.95
C ASN A 110 -2.87 8.08 -23.50
N CYS A 111 -1.94 7.63 -22.67
CA CYS A 111 -1.89 7.91 -21.24
C CYS A 111 -0.87 8.99 -20.87
N CYS A 112 -0.38 9.74 -21.85
CA CYS A 112 0.67 10.70 -21.60
C CYS A 112 0.19 11.86 -20.71
N PRO A 113 0.96 12.23 -19.68
CA PRO A 113 0.59 13.32 -18.80
C PRO A 113 0.69 14.66 -19.54
N PRO A 114 -0.08 15.69 -19.13
CA PRO A 114 0.12 17.05 -19.60
C PRO A 114 1.54 17.49 -19.24
N LEU A 115 2.27 17.99 -20.23
CA LEU A 115 3.65 18.39 -20.04
C LEU A 115 3.73 19.66 -19.19
N LYS A 116 4.71 19.69 -18.28
CA LYS A 116 5.16 20.89 -17.59
C LYS A 116 6.67 21.01 -17.72
N ASP A 117 7.14 22.25 -17.84
CA ASP A 117 8.53 22.55 -18.21
C ASP A 117 9.54 22.30 -17.08
N GLN A 118 9.09 22.05 -15.84
CA GLN A 118 9.99 21.95 -14.69
C GLN A 118 9.67 20.75 -13.79
N ILE A 119 10.61 19.81 -13.74
CA ILE A 119 10.69 18.76 -12.71
C ILE A 119 11.44 19.35 -11.52
N VAL A 120 10.91 19.14 -10.31
CA VAL A 120 11.52 19.62 -9.06
C VAL A 120 11.83 18.44 -8.14
N ASP A 121 12.92 18.57 -7.38
CA ASP A 121 13.29 17.56 -6.41
C ASP A 121 12.24 17.44 -5.30
N PHE A 122 11.92 16.20 -4.95
CA PHE A 122 11.02 15.90 -3.84
C PHE A 122 11.58 16.45 -2.52
N LYS A 123 10.71 17.15 -1.77
CA LYS A 123 11.00 17.61 -0.42
C LYS A 123 10.06 16.92 0.56
N LEU A 124 10.65 16.37 1.62
CA LEU A 124 9.88 15.76 2.70
C LEU A 124 8.92 16.79 3.33
N PRO A 125 7.70 16.38 3.72
CA PRO A 125 6.83 17.22 4.52
C PRO A 125 7.53 17.71 5.79
N PRO A 126 7.22 18.94 6.25
CA PRO A 126 7.77 19.42 7.52
C PRO A 126 7.31 18.52 8.66
N LYS A 127 8.10 18.42 9.73
CA LYS A 127 7.76 17.62 10.93
C LYS A 127 6.45 18.05 11.61
N SER A 128 6.01 19.30 11.36
CA SER A 128 4.75 19.85 11.85
C SER A 128 3.54 19.44 10.99
N ALA A 129 3.74 18.80 9.84
CA ALA A 129 2.63 18.33 9.01
C ALA A 129 1.80 17.28 9.77
N PRO A 130 0.47 17.28 9.62
CA PRO A 130 -0.38 16.32 10.29
C PRO A 130 -0.07 14.90 9.82
N LEU A 131 -0.07 13.96 10.77
CA LEU A 131 -0.05 12.54 10.46
C LEU A 131 -1.41 12.13 9.88
N ARG A 132 -1.38 11.60 8.65
CA ARG A 132 -2.55 11.02 8.00
C ARG A 132 -2.69 9.56 8.41
N VAL A 133 -3.81 9.20 9.03
CA VAL A 133 -4.12 7.83 9.44
C VAL A 133 -5.20 7.29 8.51
N ARG A 134 -4.85 6.31 7.68
CA ARG A 134 -5.78 5.69 6.72
C ARG A 134 -6.75 4.77 7.47
N PRO A 135 -8.07 5.01 7.41
CA PRO A 135 -9.03 4.13 8.07
C PRO A 135 -9.31 2.88 7.23
N ALA A 136 -9.75 1.80 7.89
CA ALA A 136 -10.23 0.61 7.19
C ALA A 136 -11.56 0.94 6.50
N ALA A 137 -11.65 0.65 5.19
CA ALA A 137 -12.76 1.05 4.34
C ALA A 137 -14.13 0.52 4.81
N HIS A 138 -14.19 -0.65 5.45
CA HIS A 138 -15.44 -1.23 5.97
C HIS A 138 -15.92 -0.58 7.27
N ALA A 139 -15.08 0.22 7.94
CA ALA A 139 -15.33 0.76 9.28
C ALA A 139 -15.50 2.29 9.31
N VAL A 140 -15.55 2.96 8.15
CA VAL A 140 -15.74 4.42 8.07
C VAL A 140 -17.20 4.82 8.28
N ASP A 141 -17.41 6.01 8.83
CA ASP A 141 -18.74 6.59 9.03
C ASP A 141 -19.28 7.33 7.79
N LYS A 142 -20.52 7.80 7.88
CA LYS A 142 -21.21 8.48 6.77
C LYS A 142 -20.55 9.82 6.44
N GLU A 143 -20.04 10.51 7.45
CA GLU A 143 -19.35 11.79 7.34
C GLU A 143 -18.05 11.64 6.54
N TYR A 144 -17.28 10.60 6.82
CA TYR A 144 -16.08 10.26 6.08
C TYR A 144 -16.41 9.87 4.63
N ILE A 145 -17.43 9.01 4.42
CA ILE A 145 -17.86 8.61 3.08
C ILE A 145 -18.25 9.82 2.25
N ALA A 146 -19.08 10.73 2.81
CA ALA A 146 -19.48 11.95 2.13
C ALA A 146 -18.28 12.85 1.79
N LYS A 147 -17.32 12.98 2.72
CA LYS A 147 -16.08 13.74 2.49
C LYS A 147 -15.25 13.14 1.35
N TYR A 148 -15.04 11.82 1.35
CA TYR A 148 -14.25 11.15 0.33
C TYR A 148 -14.94 11.20 -1.04
N ALA A 149 -16.25 10.94 -1.08
CA ALA A 149 -17.05 11.10 -2.28
C ALA A 149 -16.95 12.54 -2.82
N LYS A 150 -16.99 13.57 -1.95
CA LYS A 150 -16.80 14.94 -2.38
C LYS A 150 -15.40 15.19 -2.98
N ALA A 151 -14.36 14.62 -2.38
CA ALA A 151 -13.00 14.76 -2.91
C ALA A 151 -12.85 14.17 -4.32
N ILE A 152 -13.43 12.99 -4.55
CA ILE A 152 -13.43 12.34 -5.88
C ILE A 152 -14.32 13.07 -6.87
N GLU A 153 -15.49 13.57 -6.45
CA GLU A 153 -16.37 14.41 -7.26
C GLU A 153 -15.62 15.64 -7.77
N LEU A 154 -14.93 16.36 -6.87
CA LEU A 154 -14.13 17.54 -7.23
C LEU A 154 -12.94 17.17 -8.14
N MET A 155 -12.29 16.04 -7.91
CA MET A 155 -11.20 15.55 -8.75
C MET A 155 -11.67 15.23 -10.18
N LYS A 156 -12.86 14.63 -10.32
CA LYS A 156 -13.50 14.35 -11.61
C LYS A 156 -13.96 15.63 -12.32
N ALA A 157 -14.33 16.67 -11.57
CA ALA A 157 -14.79 17.95 -12.11
C ALA A 157 -13.67 18.90 -12.57
N LEU A 158 -12.39 18.57 -12.34
CA LEU A 158 -11.27 19.35 -12.84
C LEU A 158 -11.21 19.34 -14.38
N PRO A 159 -10.59 20.35 -15.02
CA PRO A 159 -10.29 20.30 -16.45
C PRO A 159 -9.54 19.02 -16.84
N ALA A 160 -9.79 18.49 -18.03
CA ALA A 160 -9.20 17.24 -18.49
C ALA A 160 -7.66 17.30 -18.59
N ASP A 161 -7.11 18.49 -18.84
CA ASP A 161 -5.67 18.77 -18.91
C ASP A 161 -5.04 19.11 -17.55
N ASP A 162 -5.82 19.21 -16.47
CA ASP A 162 -5.27 19.36 -15.13
C ASP A 162 -4.61 18.04 -14.71
N PRO A 163 -3.31 17.99 -14.36
CA PRO A 163 -2.64 16.75 -13.97
C PRO A 163 -3.24 16.08 -12.72
N ARG A 164 -4.09 16.80 -11.97
CA ARG A 164 -4.81 16.29 -10.80
C ARG A 164 -6.16 15.69 -11.14
N ASN A 165 -6.67 15.87 -12.37
CA ASN A 165 -7.94 15.30 -12.80
C ASN A 165 -7.95 13.78 -12.60
N PHE A 166 -9.13 13.22 -12.32
CA PHE A 166 -9.31 11.79 -12.05
C PHE A 166 -8.73 10.90 -13.16
N THR A 167 -8.99 11.22 -14.43
CA THR A 167 -8.44 10.50 -15.59
C THR A 167 -6.93 10.70 -15.69
N GLN A 168 -6.41 11.88 -15.41
CA GLN A 168 -4.96 12.10 -15.41
C GLN A 168 -4.25 11.32 -14.31
N GLN A 169 -4.86 11.16 -13.14
CA GLN A 169 -4.33 10.28 -12.09
C GLN A 169 -4.33 8.82 -12.57
N ALA A 170 -5.42 8.32 -13.18
CA ALA A 170 -5.46 6.98 -13.75
C ALA A 170 -4.41 6.76 -14.86
N ASN A 171 -4.20 7.77 -15.71
CA ASN A 171 -3.20 7.74 -16.78
C ASN A 171 -1.76 7.61 -16.26
N VAL A 172 -1.45 8.08 -15.04
CA VAL A 172 -0.14 7.83 -14.42
C VAL A 172 0.12 6.34 -14.25
N HIS A 173 -0.88 5.55 -13.84
CA HIS A 173 -0.73 4.10 -13.77
C HIS A 173 -0.49 3.52 -15.16
N CYS A 174 -1.37 3.82 -16.12
CA CYS A 174 -1.24 3.33 -17.48
C CYS A 174 0.15 3.63 -18.09
N ALA A 175 0.63 4.87 -17.99
CA ALA A 175 1.89 5.25 -18.61
C ALA A 175 3.13 4.52 -18.04
N TYR A 176 3.14 4.20 -16.75
CA TYR A 176 4.26 3.53 -16.09
C TYR A 176 4.17 1.99 -16.12
N CYS A 177 3.02 1.44 -16.52
CA CYS A 177 2.72 0.02 -16.41
C CYS A 177 2.47 -0.65 -17.75
N ASP A 178 2.10 0.11 -18.79
CA ASP A 178 1.65 -0.41 -20.07
C ASP A 178 2.49 0.14 -21.24
N GLY A 179 3.80 0.28 -21.04
CA GLY A 179 4.78 0.51 -22.13
C GLY A 179 4.89 1.95 -22.66
N ALA A 180 4.33 2.97 -22.00
CA ALA A 180 4.37 4.33 -22.54
C ALA A 180 5.75 5.03 -22.41
N TYR A 181 6.71 4.42 -21.72
CA TYR A 181 8.05 4.98 -21.49
C TYR A 181 9.14 3.93 -21.68
N ASP A 182 10.27 4.35 -22.26
CA ASP A 182 11.53 3.62 -22.23
C ASP A 182 12.41 4.00 -21.04
N GLN A 183 13.30 3.10 -20.66
CA GLN A 183 14.34 3.36 -19.67
C GLN A 183 15.39 4.33 -20.20
N VAL A 184 15.71 5.35 -19.40
CA VAL A 184 16.71 6.36 -19.78
C VAL A 184 18.08 5.70 -20.00
N GLY A 185 18.61 5.86 -21.22
CA GLY A 185 19.89 5.27 -21.62
C GLY A 185 19.79 3.86 -22.22
N PHE A 186 18.59 3.29 -22.26
CA PHE A 186 18.29 1.98 -22.85
C PHE A 186 17.04 2.11 -23.75
N PRO A 187 17.19 2.68 -24.97
CA PRO A 187 16.08 2.76 -25.91
C PRO A 187 15.57 1.35 -26.24
N ASP A 188 14.28 1.24 -26.55
CA ASP A 188 13.58 -0.03 -26.83
C ASP A 188 13.52 -0.99 -25.64
N LEU A 189 13.87 -0.51 -24.42
CA LEU A 189 13.65 -1.23 -23.18
C LEU A 189 12.63 -0.47 -22.35
N GLU A 190 11.39 -0.95 -22.38
CA GLU A 190 10.27 -0.35 -21.67
C GLU A 190 10.53 -0.27 -20.15
N LEU A 191 10.02 0.80 -19.56
CA LEU A 191 9.92 0.96 -18.13
C LEU A 191 8.71 0.17 -17.63
N GLN A 192 8.97 -0.81 -16.77
CA GLN A 192 7.94 -1.58 -16.09
C GLN A 192 8.12 -1.49 -14.57
N ILE A 193 7.09 -1.03 -13.87
CA ILE A 193 7.09 -0.89 -12.41
C ILE A 193 6.53 -2.14 -11.71
N HIS A 194 5.80 -2.98 -12.44
CA HIS A 194 5.32 -4.28 -11.96
C HIS A 194 6.38 -5.37 -12.04
N ASN A 195 6.12 -6.51 -11.38
CA ASN A 195 6.94 -7.71 -11.42
C ASN A 195 8.41 -7.51 -11.01
N CYS A 196 8.69 -6.44 -10.26
CA CYS A 196 10.01 -6.14 -9.75
C CYS A 196 9.95 -5.41 -8.40
N TRP A 197 11.12 -5.22 -7.79
CA TRP A 197 11.28 -4.55 -6.49
C TRP A 197 10.80 -3.08 -6.42
N ILE A 198 10.56 -2.42 -7.57
CA ILE A 198 10.09 -1.03 -7.64
C ILE A 198 8.58 -0.93 -7.40
N PHE A 199 7.86 -2.06 -7.51
CA PHE A 199 6.42 -2.15 -7.29
C PHE A 199 5.96 -1.40 -6.04
N PHE A 200 6.49 -1.76 -4.86
CA PHE A 200 6.09 -1.13 -3.60
C PHE A 200 6.46 0.36 -3.48
N PRO A 201 7.71 0.79 -3.71
CA PRO A 201 8.06 2.20 -3.59
C PRO A 201 7.34 3.08 -4.61
N TRP A 202 7.14 2.62 -5.86
CA TRP A 202 6.42 3.39 -6.87
C TRP A 202 4.96 3.61 -6.47
N HIS A 203 4.23 2.54 -6.12
CA HIS A 203 2.84 2.65 -5.68
C HIS A 203 2.69 3.49 -4.40
N ARG A 204 3.67 3.43 -3.49
CA ARG A 204 3.68 4.30 -2.30
C ARG A 204 3.74 5.78 -2.68
N PHE A 205 4.58 6.17 -3.64
CA PHE A 205 4.66 7.55 -4.11
C PHE A 205 3.43 7.96 -4.91
N TYR A 206 2.89 7.07 -5.76
CA TYR A 206 1.65 7.32 -6.49
C TYR A 206 0.50 7.64 -5.53
N LEU A 207 0.27 6.79 -4.52
CA LEU A 207 -0.76 7.01 -3.50
C LEU A 207 -0.46 8.23 -2.60
N TYR A 208 0.82 8.52 -2.33
CA TYR A 208 1.21 9.69 -1.54
C TYR A 208 0.75 11.00 -2.19
N PHE A 209 0.97 11.17 -3.49
CA PHE A 209 0.53 12.38 -4.19
C PHE A 209 -0.98 12.38 -4.38
N HIS A 210 -1.59 11.24 -4.74
CA HIS A 210 -3.04 11.10 -4.90
C HIS A 210 -3.81 11.53 -3.64
N GLU A 211 -3.43 11.01 -2.46
CA GLU A 211 -4.04 11.35 -1.18
C GLU A 211 -3.96 12.85 -0.87
N ARG A 212 -2.82 13.48 -1.16
CA ARG A 212 -2.61 14.92 -0.93
C ARG A 212 -3.38 15.78 -1.90
N ILE A 213 -3.53 15.35 -3.15
CA ILE A 213 -4.36 16.03 -4.15
C ILE A 213 -5.81 16.04 -3.66
N LEU A 214 -6.35 14.90 -3.24
CA LEU A 214 -7.70 14.80 -2.69
C LEU A 214 -7.90 15.73 -1.50
N GLY A 215 -6.99 15.68 -0.51
CA GLY A 215 -7.05 16.57 0.66
C GLY A 215 -7.04 18.05 0.29
N LYS A 216 -6.21 18.45 -0.69
CA LYS A 216 -6.19 19.84 -1.17
C LYS A 216 -7.47 20.26 -1.87
N LEU A 217 -8.12 19.37 -2.62
CA LEU A 217 -9.38 19.69 -3.32
C LEU A 217 -10.52 19.98 -2.35
N ILE A 218 -10.54 19.32 -1.19
CA ILE A 218 -11.56 19.56 -0.14
C ILE A 218 -11.10 20.51 0.97
N GLY A 219 -9.89 21.08 0.87
CA GLY A 219 -9.33 21.96 1.90
C GLY A 219 -9.01 21.27 3.24
N ASP A 220 -8.80 19.95 3.24
CA ASP A 220 -8.49 19.15 4.43
C ASP A 220 -7.10 18.52 4.30
N ASP A 221 -6.09 19.18 4.87
CA ASP A 221 -4.72 18.69 4.89
C ASP A 221 -4.52 17.46 5.79
N THR A 222 -5.52 17.06 6.58
CA THR A 222 -5.51 15.85 7.42
C THR A 222 -6.16 14.64 6.74
N PHE A 223 -6.84 14.85 5.60
CA PHE A 223 -7.48 13.79 4.85
C PHE A 223 -6.50 12.67 4.49
N ALA A 224 -6.95 11.43 4.71
CA ALA A 224 -6.24 10.20 4.40
C ALA A 224 -7.21 9.29 3.64
N ILE A 225 -6.75 8.65 2.55
CA ILE A 225 -7.58 7.69 1.80
C ILE A 225 -7.85 6.44 2.65
N PRO A 226 -8.99 5.74 2.49
CA PRO A 226 -9.21 4.50 3.20
C PRO A 226 -8.36 3.40 2.57
N PHE A 227 -8.14 2.31 3.30
CA PHE A 227 -7.54 1.10 2.74
C PHE A 227 -8.54 -0.06 2.79
N TRP A 228 -8.53 -0.90 1.77
CA TRP A 228 -9.33 -2.11 1.76
C TRP A 228 -8.64 -3.15 2.66
N ASN A 229 -9.23 -3.39 3.83
CA ASN A 229 -8.71 -4.26 4.88
C ASN A 229 -9.07 -5.74 4.63
N TRP A 230 -8.70 -6.25 3.46
CA TRP A 230 -9.02 -7.61 3.01
C TRP A 230 -8.26 -8.72 3.77
N ASP A 231 -7.28 -8.35 4.59
CA ASP A 231 -6.55 -9.25 5.47
C ASP A 231 -7.26 -9.51 6.81
N ALA A 232 -8.43 -8.90 7.05
CA ALA A 232 -9.30 -9.23 8.17
C ALA A 232 -10.72 -9.58 7.67
N PRO A 233 -11.43 -10.52 8.32
CA PRO A 233 -12.75 -11.01 7.85
C PRO A 233 -13.77 -9.89 7.56
N ALA A 234 -13.85 -8.88 8.43
CA ALA A 234 -14.80 -7.77 8.27
C ALA A 234 -14.56 -6.89 7.03
N GLY A 235 -13.37 -6.96 6.42
CA GLY A 235 -13.01 -6.25 5.21
C GLY A 235 -12.88 -7.14 3.97
N MET A 236 -13.26 -8.42 4.04
CA MET A 236 -13.16 -9.36 2.91
C MET A 236 -14.29 -9.24 1.88
N GLN A 237 -15.12 -8.20 1.94
CA GLN A 237 -16.10 -7.88 0.90
C GLN A 237 -15.73 -6.55 0.26
N LEU A 238 -16.21 -6.27 -0.96
CA LEU A 238 -16.09 -4.94 -1.55
C LEU A 238 -16.65 -3.89 -0.57
N PRO A 239 -15.89 -2.87 -0.15
CA PRO A 239 -16.38 -1.91 0.83
C PRO A 239 -17.64 -1.19 0.32
N ALA A 240 -18.68 -1.12 1.14
CA ALA A 240 -19.99 -0.61 0.74
C ALA A 240 -19.96 0.83 0.18
N LEU A 241 -19.00 1.66 0.61
CA LEU A 241 -18.81 3.02 0.06
C LEU A 241 -18.53 3.06 -1.44
N TYR A 242 -18.03 1.96 -2.01
CA TYR A 242 -17.79 1.82 -3.44
C TYR A 242 -19.00 1.22 -4.18
N ALA A 243 -19.94 0.56 -3.50
CA ALA A 243 -21.06 -0.14 -4.12
C ALA A 243 -22.30 0.75 -4.38
N ASP A 244 -22.36 1.95 -3.77
CA ASP A 244 -23.45 2.89 -3.98
C ASP A 244 -23.37 3.56 -5.37
N GLN A 245 -24.26 3.17 -6.28
CA GLN A 245 -24.32 3.67 -7.67
C GLN A 245 -24.52 5.19 -7.80
N SER A 246 -25.05 5.84 -6.76
CA SER A 246 -25.22 7.30 -6.74
C SER A 246 -23.96 8.06 -6.34
N SER A 247 -22.96 7.36 -5.80
CA SER A 247 -21.73 7.93 -5.30
C SER A 247 -20.72 8.20 -6.42
N SER A 248 -19.93 9.26 -6.27
CA SER A 248 -18.77 9.53 -7.14
C SER A 248 -17.67 8.46 -7.02
N LEU A 249 -17.72 7.62 -5.97
CA LEU A 249 -16.81 6.50 -5.70
C LEU A 249 -17.19 5.22 -6.46
N TYR A 250 -18.38 5.19 -7.08
CA TYR A 250 -18.84 4.07 -7.87
C TYR A 250 -18.12 3.96 -9.20
N ASP A 251 -17.99 2.72 -9.67
CA ASP A 251 -17.53 2.36 -10.99
C ASP A 251 -18.42 1.22 -11.51
N ASN A 252 -19.01 1.42 -12.70
CA ASN A 252 -19.91 0.48 -13.34
C ASN A 252 -19.17 -0.65 -14.09
N LEU A 253 -17.84 -0.55 -14.23
CA LEU A 253 -17.00 -1.53 -14.93
C LEU A 253 -16.44 -2.61 -13.99
N ARG A 254 -17.08 -2.83 -12.83
CA ARG A 254 -16.75 -3.94 -11.91
C ARG A 254 -17.55 -5.18 -12.23
N ASP A 255 -17.06 -6.35 -11.83
CA ASP A 255 -17.82 -7.60 -11.95
C ASP A 255 -19.16 -7.48 -11.19
N ALA A 256 -20.26 -7.72 -11.90
CA ALA A 256 -21.61 -7.61 -11.34
C ALA A 256 -21.92 -8.71 -10.30
N LYS A 257 -21.22 -9.85 -10.34
CA LYS A 257 -21.39 -10.98 -9.41
C LYS A 257 -20.62 -10.77 -8.10
N HIS A 258 -19.46 -10.11 -8.15
CA HIS A 258 -18.59 -9.89 -6.98
C HIS A 258 -18.91 -8.59 -6.22
N GLN A 259 -20.18 -8.19 -6.18
CA GLN A 259 -20.66 -7.07 -5.36
C GLN A 259 -21.02 -7.57 -3.95
N PRO A 260 -21.05 -6.70 -2.92
CA PRO A 260 -21.44 -7.11 -1.58
C PRO A 260 -22.82 -7.80 -1.58
N PRO A 261 -23.02 -8.87 -0.80
CA PRO A 261 -22.13 -9.38 0.25
C PRO A 261 -21.11 -10.46 -0.20
N PHE A 262 -20.78 -10.56 -1.49
CA PHE A 262 -19.83 -11.59 -1.97
C PHE A 262 -18.45 -11.47 -1.29
N PRO A 263 -17.93 -12.53 -0.63
CA PRO A 263 -16.59 -12.53 -0.07
C PRO A 263 -15.56 -12.60 -1.20
N LEU A 264 -14.62 -11.67 -1.23
CA LEU A 264 -13.55 -11.63 -2.21
C LEU A 264 -12.71 -12.91 -2.13
N ASP A 265 -12.15 -13.33 -3.26
CA ASP A 265 -11.23 -14.45 -3.34
C ASP A 265 -9.81 -13.93 -3.61
N LEU A 266 -8.88 -14.12 -2.66
CA LEU A 266 -7.49 -13.67 -2.77
C LEU A 266 -6.63 -14.57 -3.68
N ASP A 267 -7.11 -15.76 -4.05
CA ASP A 267 -6.44 -16.70 -4.96
C ASP A 267 -7.24 -16.87 -6.27
N PHE A 268 -8.07 -15.89 -6.63
CA PHE A 268 -8.97 -15.96 -7.78
C PHE A 268 -8.23 -16.21 -9.10
N ASP A 269 -8.59 -17.29 -9.79
CA ASP A 269 -7.98 -17.73 -11.05
C ASP A 269 -8.88 -17.46 -12.28
N GLY A 270 -9.99 -16.76 -12.09
CA GLY A 270 -11.03 -16.55 -13.10
C GLY A 270 -12.28 -17.41 -12.92
N THR A 271 -12.27 -18.37 -11.98
CA THR A 271 -13.42 -19.23 -11.67
C THR A 271 -13.85 -19.07 -10.22
N ASP A 272 -15.16 -18.89 -9.98
CA ASP A 272 -15.70 -18.81 -8.63
C ASP A 272 -15.57 -20.18 -7.92
N PRO A 273 -15.01 -20.23 -6.70
CA PRO A 273 -14.91 -21.47 -5.94
C PRO A 273 -16.30 -21.91 -5.45
N THR A 274 -16.43 -23.20 -5.13
CA THR A 274 -17.66 -23.78 -4.54
C THR A 274 -17.70 -23.68 -3.02
N PHE A 275 -16.93 -22.76 -2.45
CA PHE A 275 -16.76 -22.58 -1.01
C PHE A 275 -17.99 -21.93 -0.36
N THR A 276 -18.19 -22.23 0.92
CA THR A 276 -19.00 -21.38 1.80
C THR A 276 -18.24 -20.09 2.14
N GLU A 277 -18.95 -19.07 2.64
CA GLU A 277 -18.32 -17.82 3.08
C GLU A 277 -17.21 -18.07 4.14
N ASP A 278 -17.47 -18.92 5.14
CA ASP A 278 -16.47 -19.26 6.17
C ASP A 278 -15.23 -19.95 5.57
N GLN A 279 -15.42 -20.81 4.57
CA GLN A 279 -14.32 -21.47 3.87
C GLN A 279 -13.50 -20.46 3.06
N GLN A 280 -14.15 -19.52 2.38
CA GLN A 280 -13.47 -18.46 1.64
C GLN A 280 -12.67 -17.53 2.58
N ILE A 281 -13.23 -17.19 3.74
CA ILE A 281 -12.53 -16.38 4.75
C ILE A 281 -11.29 -17.11 5.28
N ASP A 282 -11.42 -18.38 5.62
CA ASP A 282 -10.30 -19.21 6.10
C ASP A 282 -9.20 -19.35 5.02
N ASP A 283 -9.60 -19.52 3.76
CA ASP A 283 -8.66 -19.59 2.65
C ASP A 283 -7.92 -18.26 2.44
N ASN A 284 -8.63 -17.13 2.40
CA ASN A 284 -8.05 -15.79 2.31
C ASN A 284 -7.00 -15.53 3.42
N LEU A 285 -7.28 -15.92 4.66
CA LEU A 285 -6.32 -15.78 5.78
C LEU A 285 -5.05 -16.61 5.55
N LYS A 286 -5.18 -17.82 4.99
CA LYS A 286 -4.03 -18.67 4.63
C LYS A 286 -3.22 -18.09 3.47
N ILE A 287 -3.89 -17.54 2.46
CA ILE A 287 -3.22 -16.82 1.36
C ILE A 287 -2.42 -15.65 1.91
N MET A 288 -3.00 -14.84 2.79
CA MET A 288 -2.28 -13.72 3.42
C MET A 288 -1.04 -14.17 4.20
N TYR A 289 -1.17 -15.23 4.99
CA TYR A 289 -0.03 -15.80 5.69
C TYR A 289 1.06 -16.29 4.73
N ARG A 290 0.68 -16.96 3.63
CA ARG A 290 1.60 -17.42 2.59
C ARG A 290 2.37 -16.25 1.97
N GLN A 291 1.66 -15.20 1.55
CA GLN A 291 2.26 -14.04 0.86
C GLN A 291 3.21 -13.22 1.75
N VAL A 292 2.91 -13.11 3.05
CA VAL A 292 3.68 -12.23 3.96
C VAL A 292 4.78 -12.98 4.72
N CYS A 293 4.57 -14.25 5.04
CA CYS A 293 5.45 -14.99 5.95
C CYS A 293 6.22 -16.15 5.31
N GLN A 294 5.79 -16.67 4.15
CA GLN A 294 6.34 -17.91 3.57
C GLN A 294 7.11 -17.72 2.25
N SER A 295 7.62 -16.51 1.99
CA SER A 295 8.43 -16.19 0.79
C SER A 295 9.77 -16.92 0.73
#